data_AF-A0A8X6T7V6-F1
#
_entry.id   AF-A0A8X6T7V6-F1
#
_cell.length_a   1.000
_cell.length_b   1.000
_cell.length_c   1.000
_cell.angle_alpha   90.00
_cell.angle_beta   90.00
_cell.angle_gamma   90.00
#
_symmetry.space_group_name_H-M   'P 1'
#
loop_
_entity.id
_entity.type
_entity.pdbx_description
1 polymer ?
#
loop_
_entity_poly.entity_id
_entity_poly.type
_entity_poly.pdbx_seq_one_letter_code
_entity_poly.pdbx_strand_id
1 'polypeptide(L)'
;MWRSTVHCTLRFDIQLSTEFSAPELGLQARYLPSLQQGKKGYYIGAGAAGSVVASRLSEKPCVSVLLLEAGKAGPSLTDIPGFTRGFWGSDLNWDYKTVPQKNTGNAYTKNEITYPQGKVMGGTTIFSFLLYTRGNKKDYEDWESQGAKGWSYKDVYPYFLKLENNKDPEFLHNGKIKTVINQ
;
A
#
# COMPACT_ATOMS: atom_id res chain seq x y z
N MET A 1 27.72 -27.12 -17.23
CA MET A 1 28.41 -25.87 -16.87
C MET A 1 27.54 -24.69 -17.31
N TRP A 2 26.66 -24.19 -16.45
CA TRP A 2 26.08 -22.83 -16.52
C TRP A 2 25.64 -22.50 -15.09
N ARG A 3 26.60 -22.01 -14.29
CA ARG A 3 26.30 -21.31 -13.04
C ARG A 3 25.99 -19.89 -13.44
N SER A 4 24.73 -19.48 -13.34
CA SER A 4 24.37 -18.06 -13.40
C SER A 4 24.84 -17.40 -12.11
N THR A 5 26.06 -16.86 -12.15
CA THR A 5 26.67 -16.12 -11.06
C THR A 5 25.97 -14.76 -10.95
N VAL A 6 25.11 -14.58 -9.94
CA VAL A 6 24.61 -13.23 -9.59
C VAL A 6 25.62 -12.62 -8.63
N HIS A 7 26.66 -11.99 -9.18
CA HIS A 7 27.57 -11.15 -8.40
C HIS A 7 26.91 -9.78 -8.18
N CYS A 8 26.41 -9.53 -6.97
CA CYS A 8 26.08 -8.17 -6.51
C CYS A 8 26.46 -8.06 -5.03
N THR A 9 27.64 -7.51 -4.78
CA THR A 9 28.14 -7.19 -3.45
C THR A 9 27.71 -5.78 -3.03
N LEU A 10 27.48 -5.66 -1.72
CA LEU A 10 27.40 -4.47 -0.86
C LEU A 10 26.02 -3.83 -0.56
N ARG A 11 25.66 -4.07 0.71
CA ARG A 11 25.05 -3.28 1.79
C ARG A 11 23.86 -2.34 1.54
N PHE A 12 22.90 -2.50 2.45
CA PHE A 12 21.67 -1.75 2.67
C PHE A 12 21.95 -0.32 3.12
N ASP A 13 21.17 0.62 2.63
CA ASP A 13 20.89 1.89 3.31
C ASP A 13 19.47 2.34 2.92
N ILE A 14 18.51 2.19 3.85
CA ILE A 14 17.26 2.95 3.82
C ILE A 14 17.62 4.33 4.37
N GLN A 15 18.02 5.26 3.51
CA GLN A 15 18.39 6.61 3.92
C GLN A 15 17.15 7.47 4.16
N LEU A 16 16.97 7.90 5.42
CA LEU A 16 15.99 8.90 5.86
C LEU A 16 16.73 10.20 6.23
N SER A 17 16.65 11.25 5.40
CA SER A 17 16.96 12.70 5.62
C SER A 17 17.39 13.35 4.29
N THR A 18 17.35 14.65 3.95
CA THR A 18 16.83 15.97 4.43
C THR A 18 16.53 16.82 3.16
N GLU A 19 15.94 18.00 3.28
CA GLU A 19 15.01 18.68 2.35
C GLU A 19 15.51 19.19 0.97
N PHE A 20 14.59 19.18 -0.02
CA PHE A 20 14.61 20.00 -1.26
C PHE A 20 13.17 20.51 -1.53
N SER A 21 13.02 21.74 -2.03
CA SER A 21 11.74 22.43 -2.23
C SER A 21 11.48 22.68 -3.71
N ALA A 22 10.37 22.13 -4.24
CA ALA A 22 9.84 22.42 -5.58
C ALA A 22 8.41 22.99 -5.44
N PRO A 23 8.27 24.31 -5.24
CA PRO A 23 7.00 24.92 -4.82
C PRO A 23 5.89 24.85 -5.89
N GLU A 24 6.25 24.67 -7.15
CA GLU A 24 5.32 24.73 -8.29
C GLU A 24 4.41 23.49 -8.42
N LEU A 25 4.78 22.39 -7.77
CA LEU A 25 4.01 21.13 -7.80
C LEU A 25 3.34 20.80 -6.46
N GLY A 26 3.52 21.62 -5.42
CA GLY A 26 3.06 21.29 -4.06
C GLY A 26 3.63 19.97 -3.51
N LEU A 27 4.69 19.45 -4.13
CA LEU A 27 5.34 18.18 -3.83
C LEU A 27 6.68 18.47 -3.16
N GLN A 28 6.85 17.99 -1.92
CA GLN A 28 8.18 17.90 -1.30
C GLN A 28 8.85 16.61 -1.77
N ALA A 29 9.58 16.67 -2.89
CA ALA A 29 10.44 15.56 -3.31
C ALA A 29 11.88 15.83 -2.86
N ARG A 30 12.40 15.00 -1.95
CA ARG A 30 13.83 15.00 -1.59
C ARG A 30 14.62 14.27 -2.68
N TYR A 31 15.55 14.98 -3.32
CA TYR A 31 16.49 14.37 -4.25
C TYR A 31 17.56 13.62 -3.45
N LEU A 32 17.58 12.29 -3.54
CA LEU A 32 18.67 11.48 -2.98
C LEU A 32 19.87 11.50 -3.95
N PRO A 33 21.07 11.91 -3.52
CA PRO A 33 22.27 11.86 -4.36
C PRO A 33 22.79 10.44 -4.67
N SER A 34 22.03 9.39 -4.33
CA SER A 34 22.52 8.01 -4.29
C SER A 34 21.62 7.01 -5.02
N LEU A 35 21.08 7.36 -6.19
CA LEU A 35 20.82 6.30 -7.17
C LEU A 35 22.18 5.73 -7.58
N GLN A 36 22.63 4.69 -6.87
CA GLN A 36 23.91 4.04 -7.15
C GLN A 36 23.97 3.68 -8.64
N GLN A 37 25.00 4.19 -9.29
CA GLN A 37 25.21 4.05 -10.73
C GLN A 37 25.17 2.55 -11.10
N GLY A 38 24.28 2.18 -12.01
CA GLY A 38 24.09 0.79 -12.45
C GLY A 38 22.93 0.02 -11.79
N LYS A 39 22.20 0.58 -10.82
CA LYS A 39 20.96 -0.02 -10.30
C LYS A 39 19.72 0.40 -11.09
N LYS A 40 18.71 -0.48 -11.14
CA LYS A 40 17.37 -0.11 -11.65
C LYS A 40 16.64 0.71 -10.59
N GLY A 41 16.15 1.90 -10.95
CA GLY A 41 15.42 2.80 -10.06
C GLY A 41 13.90 2.71 -10.23
N TYR A 42 13.16 2.66 -9.12
CA TYR A 42 11.68 2.74 -9.11
C TYR A 42 11.21 3.87 -8.18
N TYR A 43 10.20 4.62 -8.62
CA TYR A 43 9.54 5.67 -7.84
C TYR A 43 8.15 5.20 -7.43
N ILE A 44 7.86 5.17 -6.13
CA ILE A 44 6.67 4.49 -5.62
C ILE A 44 5.99 5.33 -4.53
N GLY A 45 4.66 5.45 -4.61
CA GLY A 45 3.84 6.04 -3.56
C GLY A 45 3.94 5.27 -2.24
N ALA A 46 4.04 5.93 -1.08
CA ALA A 46 4.13 5.22 0.21
C ALA A 46 2.76 4.79 0.79
N GLY A 47 1.78 4.53 -0.07
CA GLY A 47 0.47 3.99 0.28
C GLY A 47 0.47 2.46 0.44
N ALA A 48 -0.73 1.86 0.56
CA ALA A 48 -0.94 0.43 0.79
C ALA A 48 -0.17 -0.47 -0.19
N ALA A 49 -0.48 -0.37 -1.49
CA ALA A 49 0.14 -1.20 -2.51
C ALA A 49 1.61 -0.82 -2.75
N GLY A 50 1.92 0.47 -2.75
CA GLY A 50 3.26 0.96 -3.03
C GLY A 50 4.26 0.54 -1.95
N SER A 51 3.88 0.53 -0.68
CA SER A 51 4.72 0.00 0.40
C SER A 51 5.05 -1.48 0.21
N VAL A 52 4.08 -2.29 -0.23
CA VAL A 52 4.30 -3.72 -0.53
C VAL A 52 5.27 -3.87 -1.71
N VAL A 53 5.05 -3.15 -2.81
CA VAL A 53 5.93 -3.21 -3.99
C VAL A 53 7.34 -2.76 -3.65
N ALA A 54 7.49 -1.65 -2.93
CA ALA A 54 8.77 -1.14 -2.48
C ALA A 54 9.52 -2.15 -1.61
N SER A 55 8.83 -2.78 -0.65
CA SER A 55 9.39 -3.83 0.20
C SER A 55 9.86 -5.04 -0.60
N ARG A 56 9.11 -5.49 -1.61
CA ARG A 56 9.48 -6.66 -2.43
C ARG A 56 10.60 -6.36 -3.42
N LEU A 57 10.60 -5.17 -4.01
CA LEU A 57 11.66 -4.76 -4.94
C LEU A 57 12.99 -4.55 -4.20
N SER A 58 12.96 -3.98 -3.00
CA SER A 58 14.18 -3.74 -2.20
C SER A 58 14.85 -5.01 -1.67
N GLU A 59 14.15 -6.17 -1.68
CA GLU A 59 14.78 -7.49 -1.44
C GLU A 59 15.85 -7.83 -2.50
N LYS A 60 15.87 -7.15 -3.66
CA LYS A 60 16.85 -7.36 -4.73
C LYS A 60 18.01 -6.35 -4.61
N PRO A 61 19.26 -6.80 -4.38
CA PRO A 61 20.40 -5.88 -4.17
C PRO A 61 20.69 -4.93 -5.35
N CYS A 62 20.29 -5.32 -6.57
CA CYS A 62 20.48 -4.56 -7.80
C CYS A 62 19.35 -3.54 -8.09
N VAL A 63 18.38 -3.41 -7.18
CA VAL A 63 17.26 -2.49 -7.31
C VAL A 63 17.37 -1.39 -6.26
N SER A 64 17.17 -0.16 -6.69
CA SER A 64 16.99 1.00 -5.82
C SER A 64 15.54 1.46 -5.90
N VAL A 65 14.94 1.73 -4.74
CA VAL A 65 13.56 2.21 -4.64
C VAL A 65 13.56 3.55 -3.94
N LEU A 66 12.91 4.55 -4.54
CA LEU A 66 12.61 5.83 -3.93
C LEU A 66 11.11 5.87 -3.60
N LEU A 67 10.79 6.03 -2.32
CA LEU A 67 9.43 6.28 -1.88
C LEU A 67 9.12 7.78 -1.97
N LEU A 68 8.04 8.12 -2.66
CA LEU A 68 7.53 9.49 -2.80
C LEU A 68 6.13 9.54 -2.21
N GLU A 69 5.93 10.34 -1.17
CA GLU A 69 4.64 10.47 -0.48
C GLU A 69 4.29 11.95 -0.34
N ALA A 70 3.06 12.30 -0.71
CA ALA A 70 2.60 13.69 -0.62
C ALA A 70 2.20 14.05 0.82
N GLY A 71 1.88 13.04 1.63
CA GLY A 71 1.61 13.17 3.05
C GLY A 71 2.83 13.18 3.94
N LYS A 72 2.61 13.56 5.20
CA LYS A 72 3.60 13.45 6.28
C LYS A 72 3.58 12.05 6.92
N ALA A 73 4.50 11.79 7.83
CA ALA A 73 4.36 10.67 8.75
C ALA A 73 3.14 10.88 9.66
N GLY A 74 2.42 9.80 9.96
CA GLY A 74 1.27 9.86 10.87
C GLY A 74 1.69 10.22 12.30
N PRO A 75 0.92 11.02 13.04
CA PRO A 75 1.10 11.18 14.49
C PRO A 75 0.74 9.88 15.22
N SER A 76 1.19 9.69 16.46
CA SER A 76 0.90 8.47 17.26
C SER A 76 -0.60 8.16 17.42
N LEU A 77 -1.49 9.15 17.25
CA LEU A 77 -2.93 8.94 17.22
C LEU A 77 -3.37 7.98 16.09
N THR A 78 -2.58 7.84 15.01
CA THR A 78 -2.90 6.92 13.91
C THR A 78 -2.81 5.46 14.33
N ASP A 79 -2.10 5.17 15.41
CA ASP A 79 -1.93 3.82 15.94
C ASP A 79 -3.12 3.37 16.79
N ILE A 80 -4.09 4.27 17.05
CA ILE A 80 -5.32 3.96 17.78
C ILE A 80 -6.39 3.51 16.77
N PRO A 81 -6.76 2.21 16.72
CA PRO A 81 -7.63 1.67 15.66
C PRO A 81 -8.98 2.38 15.51
N GLY A 82 -9.59 2.77 16.64
CA GLY A 82 -10.92 3.39 16.64
C GLY A 82 -10.93 4.87 16.28
N PHE A 83 -9.77 5.52 16.15
CA PHE A 83 -9.68 6.97 15.97
C PHE A 83 -9.69 7.43 14.50
N THR A 84 -9.76 6.50 13.55
CA THR A 84 -9.65 6.78 12.11
C THR A 84 -10.54 7.94 11.61
N ARG A 85 -11.81 8.01 12.05
CA ARG A 85 -12.76 9.05 11.62
C ARG A 85 -12.36 10.45 12.09
N GLY A 86 -11.57 10.54 13.17
CA GLY A 86 -11.04 11.80 13.69
C GLY A 86 -10.08 12.51 12.73
N PHE A 87 -9.54 11.81 11.73
CA PHE A 87 -8.66 12.39 10.72
C PHE A 87 -9.39 12.96 9.51
N TRP A 88 -10.70 12.78 9.40
CA TRP A 88 -11.47 13.30 8.27
C TRP A 88 -11.49 14.82 8.32
N GLY A 89 -11.03 15.46 7.24
CA GLY A 89 -10.87 16.92 7.15
C GLY A 89 -9.60 17.47 7.81
N SER A 90 -8.73 16.58 8.33
CA SER A 90 -7.38 16.97 8.76
C SER A 90 -6.40 17.04 7.59
N ASP A 91 -5.18 17.50 7.86
CA ASP A 91 -4.09 17.53 6.88
C ASP A 91 -3.57 16.13 6.47
N LEU A 92 -4.01 15.07 7.16
CA LEU A 92 -3.78 13.67 6.79
C LEU A 92 -4.78 13.15 5.75
N ASN A 93 -5.81 13.91 5.41
CA ASN A 93 -6.84 13.54 4.44
C ASN A 93 -6.65 14.36 3.17
N TRP A 94 -6.72 13.72 2.00
CA TRP A 94 -6.84 14.44 0.73
C TRP A 94 -8.13 15.26 0.64
N ASP A 95 -9.14 14.87 1.43
CA ASP A 95 -10.46 15.50 1.51
C ASP A 95 -11.17 15.67 0.16
N TYR A 96 -11.02 14.67 -0.70
CA TYR A 96 -11.77 14.60 -1.93
C TYR A 96 -13.26 14.64 -1.66
N LYS A 97 -13.99 15.32 -2.54
CA LYS A 97 -15.44 15.28 -2.61
C LYS A 97 -15.85 14.66 -3.95
N THR A 98 -16.97 13.95 -3.95
CA THR A 98 -17.59 13.58 -5.22
C THR A 98 -18.09 14.83 -5.93
N VAL A 99 -18.30 14.75 -7.25
CA VAL A 99 -19.22 15.69 -7.92
C VAL A 99 -20.62 15.60 -7.28
N PRO A 100 -21.49 16.62 -7.43
CA PRO A 100 -22.86 16.54 -6.95
C PRO A 100 -23.58 15.29 -7.45
N GLN A 101 -24.13 14.50 -6.53
CA GLN A 101 -24.81 13.26 -6.87
C GLN A 101 -26.30 13.52 -7.13
N LYS A 102 -26.84 12.97 -8.22
CA LYS A 102 -28.24 13.20 -8.64
C LYS A 102 -29.26 12.55 -7.69
N ASN A 103 -28.95 11.35 -7.19
CA ASN A 103 -29.91 10.50 -6.48
C ASN A 103 -29.54 10.26 -5.00
N THR A 104 -28.41 10.81 -4.53
CA THR A 104 -27.86 10.60 -3.19
C THR A 104 -27.22 11.87 -2.67
N GLY A 105 -26.83 11.91 -1.39
CA GLY A 105 -26.04 13.02 -0.85
C GLY A 105 -26.86 14.25 -0.42
N ASN A 106 -28.19 14.20 -0.43
CA ASN A 106 -29.06 15.33 -0.04
C ASN A 106 -28.83 15.86 1.39
N ALA A 107 -28.19 15.08 2.26
CA ALA A 107 -27.78 15.50 3.61
C ALA A 107 -26.42 16.22 3.65
N TYR A 108 -25.70 16.28 2.53
CA TYR A 108 -24.42 16.95 2.38
C TYR A 108 -24.60 18.29 1.66
N THR A 109 -23.78 19.27 2.02
CA THR A 109 -23.72 20.56 1.33
C THR A 109 -23.44 20.32 -0.16
N LYS A 110 -24.24 20.94 -1.04
CA LYS A 110 -24.16 20.81 -2.51
C LYS A 110 -24.32 19.38 -3.06
N ASN A 111 -24.84 18.43 -2.27
CA ASN A 111 -24.92 17.01 -2.64
C ASN A 111 -23.56 16.37 -2.96
N GLU A 112 -22.48 16.92 -2.41
CA GLU A 112 -21.11 16.45 -2.58
C GLU A 112 -20.72 15.57 -1.39
N ILE A 113 -20.47 14.28 -1.65
CA ILE A 113 -20.17 13.31 -0.60
C ILE A 113 -18.67 13.35 -0.29
N THR A 114 -18.31 13.42 0.99
CA THR A 114 -16.92 13.30 1.44
C THR A 114 -16.37 11.92 1.09
N TYR A 115 -15.24 11.88 0.38
CA TYR A 115 -14.53 10.67 -0.02
C TYR A 115 -13.13 10.64 0.63
N PRO A 116 -13.03 10.13 1.88
CA PRO A 116 -11.78 10.18 2.63
C PRO A 116 -10.70 9.32 1.96
N GLN A 117 -9.53 9.92 1.76
CA GLN A 117 -8.34 9.25 1.23
C GLN A 117 -7.12 9.71 2.02
N GLY A 118 -6.28 8.77 2.45
CA GLY A 118 -5.12 9.09 3.26
C GLY A 118 -4.04 9.83 2.46
N LYS A 119 -3.68 11.02 2.92
CA LYS A 119 -2.51 11.81 2.53
C LYS A 119 -1.49 11.73 3.66
N VAL A 120 -0.93 10.54 3.87
CA VAL A 120 -0.05 10.20 5.00
C VAL A 120 0.78 8.98 4.59
N MET A 121 1.96 8.78 5.16
CA MET A 121 2.71 7.52 5.00
C MET A 121 1.84 6.33 5.43
N GLY A 122 1.74 5.30 4.60
CA GLY A 122 0.76 4.21 4.70
C GLY A 122 -0.50 4.45 3.85
N GLY A 123 -0.81 5.70 3.51
CA GLY A 123 -1.98 6.10 2.74
C GLY A 123 -3.28 5.78 3.47
N THR A 124 -4.29 5.34 2.73
CA THR A 124 -5.63 5.05 3.27
C THR A 124 -5.66 3.86 4.24
N THR A 125 -4.58 3.07 4.39
CA THR A 125 -4.53 2.03 5.44
C THR A 125 -4.58 2.64 6.85
N ILE A 126 -4.04 3.85 7.03
CA ILE A 126 -4.14 4.62 8.28
C ILE A 126 -5.60 4.99 8.58
N PHE A 127 -6.45 5.08 7.55
CA PHE A 127 -7.87 5.38 7.68
C PHE A 127 -8.76 4.12 7.66
N SER A 128 -8.15 2.94 7.70
CA SER A 128 -8.89 1.68 7.69
C SER A 128 -9.51 1.41 9.06
N PHE A 129 -10.70 0.81 9.07
CA PHE A 129 -11.33 0.26 10.28
C PHE A 129 -10.77 -1.13 10.67
N LEU A 130 -9.55 -1.45 10.21
CA LEU A 130 -8.84 -2.72 10.43
C LEU A 130 -9.58 -3.99 9.99
N LEU A 131 -10.59 -3.86 9.14
CA LEU A 131 -11.26 -5.01 8.55
C LEU A 131 -10.33 -5.67 7.53
N TYR A 132 -10.02 -6.95 7.78
CA TYR A 132 -9.28 -7.78 6.84
C TYR A 132 -10.23 -8.81 6.23
N THR A 133 -10.48 -8.68 4.93
CA THR A 133 -11.27 -9.63 4.14
C THR A 133 -10.55 -9.91 2.83
N ARG A 134 -10.61 -11.17 2.36
CA ARG A 134 -9.90 -11.62 1.13
C ARG A 134 -10.74 -11.52 -0.15
N GLY A 135 -11.94 -10.94 -0.08
CA GLY A 135 -12.91 -10.90 -1.19
C GLY A 135 -13.64 -12.23 -1.44
N ASN A 136 -14.67 -12.21 -2.27
CA ASN A 136 -15.37 -13.43 -2.69
C ASN A 136 -14.61 -14.11 -3.83
N LYS A 137 -14.49 -15.44 -3.80
CA LYS A 137 -13.83 -16.24 -4.86
C LYS A 137 -14.33 -15.88 -6.26
N LYS A 138 -15.64 -15.69 -6.40
CA LYS A 138 -16.29 -15.36 -7.67
C LYS A 138 -15.80 -14.04 -8.27
N ASP A 139 -15.47 -13.05 -7.46
CA ASP A 139 -14.99 -11.75 -7.96
C ASP A 139 -13.67 -11.91 -8.75
N TYR A 140 -12.77 -12.77 -8.25
CA TYR A 140 -11.49 -13.06 -8.89
C TYR A 140 -11.64 -13.92 -10.15
N GLU A 141 -12.56 -14.89 -10.12
CA GLU A 141 -12.91 -15.69 -11.30
C GLU A 141 -13.49 -14.79 -12.40
N ASP A 142 -14.36 -13.86 -12.03
CA ASP A 142 -14.96 -12.89 -12.95
C ASP A 142 -13.88 -11.96 -13.55
N TRP A 143 -12.90 -11.52 -12.76
CA TRP A 143 -11.76 -10.73 -13.28
C TRP A 143 -10.95 -11.50 -14.32
N GLU A 144 -10.61 -12.76 -14.04
CA GLU A 144 -9.88 -13.58 -15.02
C GLU A 144 -10.69 -13.78 -16.30
N SER A 145 -11.99 -14.05 -16.18
CA SER A 145 -12.88 -14.21 -17.35
C SER A 145 -12.96 -12.95 -18.22
N GLN A 146 -12.78 -11.78 -17.63
CA GLN A 146 -12.72 -10.47 -18.30
C GLN A 146 -11.33 -10.15 -18.87
N GLY A 147 -10.37 -11.08 -18.77
CA GLY A 147 -9.06 -10.97 -19.38
C GLY A 147 -7.91 -10.65 -18.41
N ALA A 148 -8.18 -10.53 -17.10
CA ALA A 148 -7.13 -10.38 -16.08
C ALA A 148 -6.45 -11.73 -15.81
N LYS A 149 -5.68 -12.22 -16.79
CA LYS A 149 -5.00 -13.53 -16.71
C LYS A 149 -4.13 -13.63 -15.46
N GLY A 150 -4.24 -14.74 -14.72
CA GLY A 150 -3.48 -14.97 -13.50
C GLY A 150 -4.03 -14.22 -12.27
N TRP A 151 -5.23 -13.64 -12.37
CA TRP A 151 -5.96 -13.04 -11.25
C TRP A 151 -7.10 -13.92 -10.74
N SER A 152 -7.17 -15.20 -11.17
CA SER A 152 -8.09 -16.16 -10.59
C SER A 152 -7.87 -16.29 -9.08
N TYR A 153 -8.90 -16.69 -8.33
CA TYR A 153 -8.74 -16.87 -6.87
C TYR A 153 -7.60 -17.83 -6.53
N LYS A 154 -7.45 -18.90 -7.32
CA LYS A 154 -6.39 -19.90 -7.13
C LYS A 154 -5.00 -19.26 -7.26
N ASP A 155 -4.82 -18.33 -8.19
CA ASP A 155 -3.55 -17.68 -8.45
C ASP A 155 -3.21 -16.61 -7.40
N VAL A 156 -4.21 -15.88 -6.91
CA VAL A 156 -3.99 -14.82 -5.90
C VAL A 156 -3.95 -15.37 -4.46
N TYR A 157 -4.57 -16.53 -4.19
CA TYR A 157 -4.66 -17.09 -2.84
C TYR A 157 -3.31 -17.25 -2.11
N PRO A 158 -2.23 -17.75 -2.74
CA PRO A 158 -0.92 -17.81 -2.11
C PRO A 158 -0.39 -16.43 -1.68
N TYR A 159 -0.76 -15.35 -2.38
CA TYR A 159 -0.36 -14.00 -2.02
C TYR A 159 -1.14 -13.48 -0.82
N PHE A 160 -2.42 -13.84 -0.65
CA PHE A 160 -3.14 -13.52 0.60
C PHE A 160 -2.49 -14.18 1.81
N LEU A 161 -2.13 -15.46 1.70
CA LEU A 161 -1.41 -16.16 2.77
C LEU A 161 -0.03 -15.53 3.05
N LYS A 162 0.66 -15.03 2.02
CA LYS A 162 1.95 -14.35 2.17
C LYS A 162 1.84 -12.97 2.82
N LEU A 163 0.68 -12.31 2.67
CA LEU A 163 0.41 -10.99 3.25
C LEU A 163 0.00 -11.06 4.73
N GLU A 164 -0.54 -12.19 5.17
CA GLU A 164 -1.05 -12.39 6.52
C GLU A 164 0.00 -12.99 7.47
N ASN A 165 -0.05 -12.57 8.74
CA ASN A 165 0.75 -13.14 9.82
C ASN A 165 -0.11 -13.35 11.07
N ASN A 166 -1.24 -14.05 10.90
CA ASN A 166 -2.16 -14.35 11.99
C ASN A 166 -1.45 -15.13 13.09
N LYS A 167 -1.65 -14.70 14.33
CA LYS A 167 -1.02 -15.26 15.53
C LYS A 167 -1.99 -16.03 16.43
N ASP A 168 -3.25 -16.12 16.05
CA ASP A 168 -4.27 -16.83 16.80
C ASP A 168 -4.01 -18.35 16.75
N PRO A 169 -3.74 -19.00 17.90
CA PRO A 169 -3.47 -20.44 17.96
C PRO A 169 -4.59 -21.31 17.41
N GLU A 170 -5.84 -20.86 17.44
CA GLU A 170 -7.00 -21.63 16.94
C GLU A 170 -6.90 -21.85 15.43
N PHE A 171 -6.51 -20.78 14.71
CA PHE A 171 -6.41 -20.75 13.26
C PHE A 171 -5.04 -21.20 12.74
N LEU A 172 -4.09 -21.50 13.62
CA LEU A 172 -2.76 -21.99 13.28
C LEU A 172 -2.67 -23.52 13.39
N HIS A 173 -2.00 -24.16 12.43
CA HIS A 173 -1.54 -25.55 12.50
C HIS A 173 -0.06 -25.59 12.16
N ASN A 174 0.77 -26.04 13.11
CA ASN A 174 2.24 -26.04 12.99
C ASN A 174 2.82 -24.68 12.58
N GLY A 175 2.25 -23.58 13.09
CA GLY A 175 2.69 -22.22 12.81
C GLY A 175 2.30 -21.67 11.44
N LYS A 176 1.44 -22.37 10.68
CA LYS A 176 0.86 -21.90 9.42
C LYS A 176 -0.66 -21.81 9.52
N ILE A 177 -1.27 -20.90 8.76
CA ILE A 177 -2.73 -20.76 8.70
C ILE A 177 -3.33 -22.11 8.28
N LYS A 178 -4.26 -22.63 9.09
CA LYS A 178 -5.11 -23.77 8.72
C LYS A 178 -5.87 -23.37 7.47
N THR A 179 -5.47 -23.94 6.35
CA THR A 179 -6.21 -23.84 5.11
C THR A 179 -7.45 -24.69 5.31
N VAL A 180 -8.55 -24.10 5.77
CA VAL A 180 -9.87 -24.76 5.77
C VAL A 180 -10.31 -24.78 4.31
N ILE A 181 -9.66 -25.63 3.52
CA ILE A 181 -10.13 -26.04 2.21
C ILE A 181 -11.16 -27.12 2.55
N ASN A 182 -12.42 -26.73 2.77
CA ASN A 182 -13.64 -27.55 2.69
C ASN A 182 -14.81 -26.82 3.40
N GLN A 183 -15.28 -25.74 2.79
CA GLN A 183 -16.68 -25.31 2.83
C GLN A 183 -17.05 -24.82 1.43
#